data_AF-F6DTB8-F1
#
_entry.id   AF-F6DTB8-F1
#
_cell.length_a   1.000
_cell.length_b   1.000
_cell.length_c   1.000
_cell.angle_alpha   90.00
_cell.angle_beta   90.00
_cell.angle_gamma   90.00
#
_symmetry.space_group_name_H-M   'P 1'
#
loop_
_entity.id
_entity.type
_entity.pdbx_description
1 polymer ?
#
loop_
_entity_poly.entity_id
_entity_poly.type
_entity_poly.pdbx_seq_one_letter_code
_entity_poly.pdbx_strand_id
1 'polypeptide(L)'
;MKRALLLLFLLLAFPTLCLASDNSLYYKNARMTGKVIFYDSGQESAVVYGSIYVEKQNLAWELIQSQKFERVIPVTAEAKKSLLDNLNQTVEMEGSLDRWAGQNDEIFQAKKVTPKDLDIDTPKWYALGKTIKPERVYKTNLYGVNDFVDRLAALAEAMEDKSDLPAIRRAFQKNWNFKWCLLKDTKANEDQMQGVGGWQIYEGLVGLDNCYIEQSPIIRKHLDAFMDAAGPGGGTPEKEGQALMCATIRASRDERGKIISLTASGPLYDSLPGFLQALKNPTGLHRETWRLEGWSEAEAKEMEGQLCWLSGSRQCVYETNEKGKKVLVDQYYALSNYLTRDDFDRTLDAGREFIGEGGV
;
A
#
# COMPACT_ATOMS: atom_id res chain seq x y z
N MET A 1 -66.61 35.00 -28.51
CA MET A 1 -65.85 36.20 -28.12
C MET A 1 -64.48 35.76 -27.63
N LYS A 2 -63.43 36.43 -28.12
CA LYS A 2 -62.01 36.06 -28.07
C LYS A 2 -61.47 35.93 -26.64
N ARG A 3 -60.62 34.94 -26.39
CA ARG A 3 -59.29 35.09 -25.76
C ARG A 3 -58.47 33.81 -25.95
N ALA A 4 -57.49 33.92 -26.83
CA ALA A 4 -56.44 32.95 -27.05
C ALA A 4 -55.53 32.89 -25.82
N LEU A 5 -55.26 31.68 -25.31
CA LEU A 5 -54.12 31.45 -24.44
C LEU A 5 -53.11 30.64 -25.25
N LEU A 6 -52.14 31.39 -25.77
CA LEU A 6 -50.98 30.93 -26.50
C LEU A 6 -50.10 30.14 -25.50
N LEU A 7 -50.10 28.81 -25.60
CA LEU A 7 -49.10 27.97 -24.91
C LEU A 7 -47.76 28.19 -25.65
N LEU A 8 -46.99 29.14 -25.13
CA LEU A 8 -45.62 29.39 -25.55
C LEU A 8 -44.77 28.19 -25.11
N PHE A 9 -44.37 27.36 -26.08
CA PHE A 9 -43.26 26.42 -25.96
C PHE A 9 -42.00 27.20 -25.59
N LEU A 10 -41.74 27.36 -24.31
CA LEU A 10 -40.42 27.72 -23.79
C LEU A 10 -39.52 26.49 -24.00
N LEU A 11 -38.90 26.46 -25.18
CA LEU A 11 -37.60 25.84 -25.39
C LEU A 11 -36.66 26.37 -24.31
N LEU A 12 -36.59 25.66 -23.19
CA LEU A 12 -35.43 25.72 -22.32
C LEU A 12 -34.28 25.17 -23.14
N ALA A 13 -33.58 26.09 -23.82
CA ALA A 13 -32.20 25.91 -24.18
C ALA A 13 -31.46 25.61 -22.87
N PHE A 14 -31.29 24.33 -22.57
CA PHE A 14 -30.23 23.90 -21.68
C PHE A 14 -28.96 24.56 -22.23
N PRO A 15 -28.21 25.34 -21.43
CA PRO A 15 -26.86 25.64 -21.83
C PRO A 15 -26.19 24.28 -21.98
N THR A 16 -25.84 23.95 -23.23
CA THR A 16 -24.77 23.02 -23.52
C THR A 16 -23.65 23.41 -22.58
N LEU A 17 -23.36 22.54 -21.61
CA LEU A 17 -22.17 22.63 -20.78
C LEU A 17 -21.01 22.60 -21.78
N CYS A 18 -20.58 23.80 -22.14
CA CYS A 18 -19.35 24.02 -22.84
C CYS A 18 -18.27 23.40 -21.97
N LEU A 19 -17.49 22.52 -22.59
CA LEU A 19 -16.30 21.88 -22.08
C LEU A 19 -15.59 22.74 -21.04
N ALA A 20 -15.38 22.14 -19.85
CA ALA A 20 -14.64 22.73 -18.76
C ALA A 20 -13.31 23.31 -19.27
N SER A 21 -13.09 24.58 -18.98
CA SER A 21 -11.85 25.29 -19.22
C SER A 21 -10.72 24.67 -18.39
N ASP A 22 -9.54 24.57 -19.02
CA ASP A 22 -8.24 24.43 -18.34
C ASP A 22 -8.08 25.55 -17.29
N ASN A 23 -8.53 25.30 -16.06
CA ASN A 23 -8.41 26.26 -14.98
C ASN A 23 -7.16 25.95 -14.15
N SER A 24 -6.02 26.53 -14.55
CA SER A 24 -4.93 26.72 -13.60
C SER A 24 -5.35 27.74 -12.54
N LEU A 25 -5.20 27.36 -11.28
CA LEU A 25 -5.48 28.17 -10.10
C LEU A 25 -4.14 28.56 -9.47
N TYR A 26 -3.74 29.79 -9.72
CA TYR A 26 -2.57 30.39 -9.08
C TYR A 26 -2.97 31.19 -7.84
N TYR A 27 -2.45 30.80 -6.68
CA TYR A 27 -2.62 31.53 -5.43
C TYR A 27 -1.34 32.30 -5.10
N LYS A 28 -1.40 33.62 -5.27
CA LYS A 28 -0.26 34.51 -5.00
C LYS A 28 0.20 34.47 -3.54
N ASN A 29 -0.76 34.32 -2.62
CA ASN A 29 -0.54 34.27 -1.18
C ASN A 29 -1.07 32.93 -0.66
N ALA A 30 -0.14 32.04 -0.33
CA ALA A 30 -0.41 30.74 0.25
C ALA A 30 0.44 30.54 1.51
N ARG A 31 -0.11 29.82 2.48
CA ARG A 31 0.57 29.39 3.70
C ARG A 31 0.49 27.88 3.81
N MET A 32 1.58 27.24 4.17
CA MET A 32 1.60 25.81 4.45
C MET A 32 2.14 25.58 5.86
N THR A 33 1.49 24.68 6.61
CA THR A 33 2.01 24.19 7.89
C THR A 33 2.19 22.69 7.75
N GLY A 34 3.42 22.21 7.94
CA GLY A 34 3.74 20.82 7.68
C GLY A 34 5.12 20.39 8.16
N LYS A 35 5.31 19.09 8.23
CA LYS A 35 6.56 18.44 8.60
C LYS A 35 7.44 18.26 7.37
N VAL A 36 8.68 18.73 7.43
CA VAL A 36 9.65 18.55 6.33
C VAL A 36 10.12 17.10 6.34
N ILE A 37 9.78 16.34 5.30
CA ILE A 37 10.08 14.91 5.23
C ILE A 37 11.46 14.68 4.63
N PHE A 38 11.77 15.40 3.56
CA PHE A 38 12.99 15.20 2.79
C PHE A 38 13.35 16.48 2.03
N TYR A 39 14.64 16.65 1.73
CA TYR A 39 15.14 17.68 0.83
C TYR A 39 15.99 17.04 -0.27
N ASP A 40 15.57 17.19 -1.52
CA ASP A 40 16.32 16.78 -2.70
C ASP A 40 17.25 17.92 -3.14
N SER A 41 18.55 17.76 -2.89
CA SER A 41 19.55 18.74 -3.31
C SER A 41 19.73 18.81 -4.82
N GLY A 42 19.40 17.75 -5.57
CA GLY A 42 19.50 17.72 -7.03
C GLY A 42 18.38 18.51 -7.70
N GLN A 43 17.18 18.48 -7.13
CA GLN A 43 16.02 19.24 -7.62
C GLN A 43 15.79 20.57 -6.88
N GLU A 44 16.65 20.87 -5.90
CA GLU A 44 16.52 22.01 -4.98
C GLU A 44 15.12 22.16 -4.37
N SER A 45 14.47 21.04 -4.02
CA SER A 45 13.11 21.04 -3.50
C SER A 45 12.97 20.16 -2.26
N ALA A 46 11.99 20.48 -1.41
CA ALA A 46 11.63 19.68 -0.24
C ALA A 46 10.31 18.95 -0.49
N VAL A 47 10.15 17.81 0.17
CA VAL A 47 8.84 17.16 0.34
C VAL A 47 8.34 17.51 1.74
N VAL A 48 7.16 18.12 1.83
CA VAL A 48 6.54 18.49 3.11
C VAL A 48 5.18 17.83 3.23
N TYR A 49 4.91 17.23 4.38
CA TYR A 49 3.59 16.68 4.73
C TYR A 49 2.81 17.66 5.57
N GLY A 50 1.65 18.13 5.11
CA GLY A 50 0.89 19.09 5.90
C GLY A 50 -0.38 19.61 5.26
N SER A 51 -0.75 20.82 5.68
CA SER A 51 -1.97 21.50 5.26
C SER A 51 -1.64 22.82 4.58
N ILE A 52 -2.35 23.12 3.50
CA ILE A 52 -2.21 24.36 2.73
C ILE A 52 -3.45 25.23 2.92
N TYR A 53 -3.18 26.50 3.19
CA TYR A 53 -4.13 27.57 3.30
C TYR A 53 -3.86 28.61 2.22
N VAL A 54 -4.91 29.20 1.66
CA VAL A 54 -4.80 30.29 0.69
C VAL A 54 -5.58 31.50 1.16
N GLU A 55 -5.09 32.67 0.80
CA GLU A 55 -5.77 33.93 1.12
C GLU A 55 -6.86 34.19 0.08
N LYS A 56 -8.10 34.36 0.55
CA LYS A 56 -9.24 34.78 -0.28
C LYS A 56 -9.27 36.29 -0.45
N GLN A 57 -10.09 36.76 -1.39
CA GLN A 57 -10.29 38.20 -1.69
C GLN A 57 -10.70 39.06 -0.48
N ASN A 58 -11.25 38.43 0.58
CA ASN A 58 -11.62 39.08 1.83
C ASN A 58 -10.51 39.03 2.91
N LEU A 59 -9.27 38.70 2.53
CA LEU A 59 -8.12 38.53 3.44
C LEU A 59 -8.30 37.40 4.48
N ALA A 60 -9.29 36.54 4.29
CA ALA A 60 -9.46 35.36 5.13
C ALA A 60 -8.60 34.21 4.58
N TRP A 61 -7.95 33.49 5.50
CA TRP A 61 -7.26 32.24 5.18
C TRP A 61 -8.27 31.09 5.13
N GLU A 62 -8.27 30.36 4.03
CA GLU A 62 -9.08 29.16 3.86
C GLU A 62 -8.18 27.94 3.69
N LEU A 63 -8.48 26.86 4.42
CA LEU A 63 -7.88 25.55 4.22
C LEU A 63 -8.39 24.96 2.91
N ILE A 64 -7.49 24.68 1.97
CA ILE A 64 -7.85 24.05 0.69
C ILE A 64 -7.36 22.61 0.57
N GLN A 65 -6.43 22.21 1.44
CA GLN A 65 -5.82 20.90 1.42
C GLN A 65 -5.25 20.56 2.80
N SER A 66 -5.46 19.34 3.27
CA SER A 66 -4.89 18.86 4.54
C SER A 66 -4.28 17.47 4.37
N GLN A 67 -3.29 17.16 5.21
CA GLN A 67 -2.66 15.85 5.32
C GLN A 67 -2.14 15.32 3.97
N LYS A 68 -1.53 16.19 3.15
CA LYS A 68 -1.02 15.85 1.81
C LYS A 68 0.49 16.09 1.74
N PHE A 69 1.18 15.28 0.95
CA PHE A 69 2.57 15.53 0.59
C PHE A 69 2.66 16.55 -0.55
N GLU A 70 3.51 17.56 -0.39
CA GLU A 70 3.67 18.62 -1.38
C GLU A 70 5.15 18.83 -1.70
N ARG A 71 5.42 19.19 -2.95
CA ARG A 71 6.74 19.61 -3.40
C ARG A 71 6.90 21.11 -3.13
N VAL A 72 7.87 21.45 -2.31
CA VAL A 72 8.16 22.81 -1.87
C VAL A 72 9.47 23.28 -2.49
N ILE A 73 9.43 24.35 -3.29
CA ILE A 73 10.62 24.98 -3.86
C ILE A 73 10.94 26.25 -3.05
N PRO A 74 12.08 26.32 -2.33
CA PRO A 74 12.49 27.56 -1.69
C PRO A 74 12.90 28.59 -2.75
N VAL A 75 12.36 29.81 -2.66
CA VAL A 75 12.71 30.91 -3.58
C VAL A 75 13.74 31.89 -3.00
N THR A 76 14.17 31.66 -1.75
CA THR A 76 15.21 32.44 -1.07
C THR A 76 16.26 31.51 -0.45
N ALA A 77 17.48 32.01 -0.27
CA ALA A 77 18.56 31.25 0.37
C ALA A 77 18.23 30.95 1.84
N GLU A 78 17.54 31.87 2.51
CA GLU A 78 17.06 31.74 3.88
C GLU A 78 15.99 30.64 3.99
N ALA A 79 15.02 30.60 3.07
CA ALA A 79 14.03 29.54 3.02
C ALA A 79 14.68 28.17 2.78
N LYS A 80 15.63 28.10 1.84
CA LYS A 80 16.40 26.87 1.57
C LYS A 80 17.13 26.39 2.81
N LYS A 81 17.88 27.27 3.46
CA LYS A 81 18.60 26.96 4.70
C LYS A 81 17.64 26.48 5.79
N SER A 82 16.52 27.18 5.98
CA SER A 82 15.55 26.80 7.00
C SER A 82 14.90 25.44 6.71
N LEU A 83 14.63 25.07 5.47
CA LEU A 83 14.11 23.72 5.14
C LEU A 83 15.14 22.63 5.47
N LEU A 84 16.42 22.88 5.16
CA LEU A 84 17.52 21.95 5.46
C LEU A 84 17.75 21.80 6.97
N ASP A 85 17.71 22.90 7.72
CA ASP A 85 17.96 22.91 9.17
C ASP A 85 16.82 22.25 9.97
N ASN A 86 15.65 22.05 9.36
CA ASN A 86 14.42 21.58 10.01
C ASN A 86 13.88 20.27 9.42
N LEU A 87 14.76 19.39 8.91
CA LEU A 87 14.36 18.04 8.48
C LEU A 87 13.70 17.27 9.63
N ASN A 88 12.59 16.59 9.33
CA ASN A 88 11.70 15.91 10.26
C ASN A 88 11.06 16.80 11.33
N GLN A 89 11.14 18.12 11.18
CA GLN A 89 10.49 19.09 12.06
C GLN A 89 9.34 19.80 11.35
N THR A 90 8.43 20.34 12.13
CA THR A 90 7.30 21.11 11.61
C THR A 90 7.71 22.55 11.33
N VAL A 91 7.33 23.03 10.16
CA VAL A 91 7.55 24.39 9.72
C VAL A 91 6.26 25.02 9.25
N GLU A 92 6.24 26.33 9.32
CA GLU A 92 5.28 27.18 8.66
C GLU A 92 5.97 27.90 7.50
N MET A 93 5.31 27.90 6.35
CA MET A 93 5.84 28.44 5.12
C MET A 93 4.85 29.45 4.56
N GLU A 94 5.37 30.58 4.10
CA GLU A 94 4.60 31.59 3.37
C GLU A 94 5.17 31.71 1.96
N GLY A 95 4.30 31.80 0.96
CA GLY A 95 4.69 31.66 -0.43
C GLY A 95 3.55 31.85 -1.41
N SER A 96 3.73 31.25 -2.59
CA SER A 96 2.69 31.11 -3.61
C SER A 96 2.49 29.64 -3.93
N LEU A 97 1.26 29.29 -4.31
CA LEU A 97 0.89 27.94 -4.72
C LEU A 97 0.44 27.98 -6.17
N ASP A 98 1.07 27.17 -7.01
CA ASP A 98 0.64 26.94 -8.37
C ASP A 98 -0.08 25.58 -8.45
N ARG A 99 -1.40 25.60 -8.72
CA ARG A 99 -2.21 24.39 -8.93
C ARG A 99 -2.76 24.42 -10.35
N TRP A 100 -2.63 23.34 -11.10
CA TRP A 100 -3.21 23.24 -12.43
C TRP A 100 -4.19 22.07 -12.48
N ALA A 101 -5.39 22.32 -13.06
CA ALA A 101 -6.36 21.26 -13.28
C ALA A 101 -5.73 20.17 -14.18
N GLY A 102 -5.60 18.95 -13.66
CA GLY A 102 -5.01 17.82 -14.40
C GLY A 102 -3.49 17.67 -14.28
N GLN A 103 -2.78 18.56 -13.56
CA GLN A 103 -1.36 18.41 -13.26
C GLN A 103 -1.17 17.68 -11.92
N ASN A 104 -0.15 16.81 -11.85
CA ASN A 104 0.00 15.82 -10.77
C ASN A 104 0.75 16.36 -9.54
N ASP A 105 1.64 17.33 -9.76
CA ASP A 105 2.48 17.96 -8.74
C ASP A 105 2.03 19.42 -8.58
N GLU A 106 1.51 19.74 -7.40
CA GLU A 106 1.30 21.12 -6.99
C GLU A 106 2.63 21.66 -6.46
N ILE A 107 3.02 22.83 -6.94
CA ILE A 107 4.31 23.42 -6.55
C ILE A 107 4.04 24.55 -5.58
N PHE A 108 4.51 24.38 -4.34
CA PHE A 108 4.52 25.44 -3.35
C PHE A 108 5.87 26.16 -3.39
N GLN A 109 5.86 27.44 -3.75
CA GLN A 109 7.07 28.27 -3.78
C GLN A 109 7.22 29.01 -2.45
N ALA A 110 8.09 28.51 -1.57
CA ALA A 110 8.29 29.04 -0.23
C ALA A 110 9.26 30.23 -0.21
N LYS A 111 8.76 31.40 0.20
CA LYS A 111 9.54 32.64 0.37
C LYS A 111 10.13 32.76 1.77
N LYS A 112 9.36 32.33 2.77
CA LYS A 112 9.70 32.38 4.18
C LYS A 112 9.33 31.07 4.82
N VAL A 113 10.22 30.57 5.69
CA VAL A 113 10.05 29.32 6.43
C VAL A 113 10.36 29.63 7.88
N THR A 114 9.47 29.24 8.79
CA THR A 114 9.60 29.49 10.23
C THR A 114 9.34 28.18 10.97
N PRO A 115 10.26 27.71 11.83
CA PRO A 115 10.05 26.52 12.64
C PRO A 115 8.82 26.67 13.54
N LYS A 116 8.12 25.56 13.77
CA LYS A 116 6.99 25.48 14.70
C LYS A 116 7.17 24.30 15.64
N ASP A 117 6.89 24.55 16.91
CA ASP A 117 6.77 23.50 17.91
C ASP A 117 5.35 22.89 17.82
N LEU A 118 5.16 22.04 16.83
CA LEU A 118 3.93 21.30 16.60
C LEU A 118 4.30 19.90 16.14
N ASP A 119 3.79 18.87 16.81
CA ASP A 119 3.97 17.50 16.34
C ASP A 119 2.91 17.16 15.29
N ILE A 120 3.36 16.68 14.13
CA ILE A 120 2.51 16.20 13.05
C ILE A 120 2.87 14.73 12.84
N ASP A 121 1.92 13.85 13.13
CA ASP A 121 2.06 12.42 12.87
C ASP A 121 2.08 12.17 11.35
N THR A 122 3.00 11.33 10.92
CA THR A 122 3.19 10.93 9.52
C THR A 122 3.02 9.41 9.45
N PRO A 123 1.80 8.93 9.15
CA PRO A 123 1.49 7.52 9.27
C PRO A 123 2.28 6.71 8.24
N LYS A 124 2.96 5.66 8.74
CA LYS A 124 3.62 4.68 7.88
C LYS A 124 2.62 3.97 6.99
N TRP A 125 3.08 3.63 5.80
CA TRP A 125 2.27 3.05 4.76
C TRP A 125 3.00 1.91 4.07
N TYR A 126 2.29 0.79 3.96
CA TYR A 126 2.69 -0.37 3.19
C TYR A 126 1.61 -0.68 2.16
N ALA A 127 2.01 -1.05 0.96
CA ALA A 127 1.07 -1.39 -0.09
C ALA A 127 1.63 -2.42 -1.04
N LEU A 128 0.75 -3.27 -1.56
CA LEU A 128 1.01 -4.12 -2.71
C LEU A 128 0.34 -3.47 -3.93
N GLY A 129 1.01 -3.45 -5.08
CA GLY A 129 0.48 -2.75 -6.24
C GLY A 129 1.33 -2.89 -7.48
N LYS A 130 0.94 -2.09 -8.48
CA LYS A 130 1.61 -1.98 -9.76
C LYS A 130 1.84 -0.51 -10.06
N THR A 131 3.06 -0.16 -10.47
CA THR A 131 3.34 1.16 -11.03
C THR A 131 2.83 1.17 -12.46
N ILE A 132 1.90 2.09 -12.73
CA ILE A 132 1.39 2.36 -14.09
C ILE A 132 2.44 3.18 -14.84
N LYS A 133 2.91 4.25 -14.21
CA LYS A 133 4.05 5.07 -14.59
C LYS A 133 4.59 5.77 -13.33
N PRO A 134 5.75 6.44 -13.36
CA PRO A 134 6.22 7.21 -12.22
C PRO A 134 5.12 8.06 -11.59
N GLU A 135 5.13 8.11 -10.26
CA GLU A 135 4.16 8.87 -9.44
C GLU A 135 2.71 8.34 -9.50
N ARG A 136 2.44 7.26 -10.24
CA ARG A 136 1.11 6.65 -10.40
C ARG A 136 1.12 5.17 -10.09
N VAL A 137 0.48 4.81 -8.99
CA VAL A 137 0.38 3.42 -8.54
C VAL A 137 -1.08 2.99 -8.45
N TYR A 138 -1.36 1.75 -8.85
CA TYR A 138 -2.61 1.08 -8.55
C TYR A 138 -2.34 0.02 -7.48
N LYS A 139 -2.95 0.17 -6.31
CA LYS A 139 -2.51 -0.54 -5.11
C LYS A 139 -3.63 -0.91 -4.15
N THR A 140 -3.35 -1.87 -3.28
CA THR A 140 -4.07 -2.13 -2.04
C THR A 140 -3.16 -1.81 -0.86
N ASN A 141 -3.73 -1.28 0.23
CA ASN A 141 -2.97 -1.06 1.45
C ASN A 141 -2.79 -2.38 2.21
N LEU A 142 -1.65 -2.51 2.88
CA LEU A 142 -1.35 -3.58 3.83
C LEU A 142 -1.31 -2.96 5.23
N TYR A 143 -2.26 -3.33 6.08
CA TYR A 143 -2.35 -2.83 7.46
C TYR A 143 -1.82 -3.87 8.46
N GLY A 144 -1.96 -5.15 8.15
CA GLY A 144 -1.43 -6.27 8.92
C GLY A 144 -0.56 -7.19 8.06
N VAL A 145 0.18 -8.08 8.72
CA VAL A 145 1.07 -9.03 8.03
C VAL A 145 0.31 -10.02 7.14
N ASN A 146 -0.93 -10.36 7.53
CA ASN A 146 -1.80 -11.29 6.79
C ASN A 146 -2.37 -10.69 5.51
N ASP A 147 -2.52 -9.36 5.42
CA ASP A 147 -3.12 -8.69 4.26
C ASP A 147 -2.41 -9.06 2.95
N PHE A 148 -1.10 -9.33 2.99
CA PHE A 148 -0.36 -9.71 1.79
C PHE A 148 -0.96 -10.95 1.10
N VAL A 149 -1.26 -12.00 1.88
CA VAL A 149 -1.86 -13.24 1.34
C VAL A 149 -3.35 -13.08 1.17
N ASP A 150 -4.06 -12.48 2.13
CA ASP A 150 -5.52 -12.37 2.08
C ASP A 150 -6.00 -11.61 0.83
N ARG A 151 -5.29 -10.55 0.43
CA ARG A 151 -5.65 -9.76 -0.76
C ARG A 151 -5.38 -10.50 -2.06
N LEU A 152 -4.30 -11.28 -2.11
CA LEU A 152 -3.92 -12.06 -3.29
C LEU A 152 -4.77 -13.33 -3.41
N ALA A 153 -5.11 -14.00 -2.31
CA ALA A 153 -5.99 -15.16 -2.27
C ALA A 153 -7.40 -14.80 -2.76
N ALA A 154 -7.95 -13.68 -2.28
CA ALA A 154 -9.24 -13.19 -2.76
C ALA A 154 -9.24 -12.85 -4.26
N LEU A 155 -8.08 -12.45 -4.81
CA LEU A 155 -7.94 -12.20 -6.24
C LEU A 155 -7.79 -13.53 -7.02
N ALA A 156 -7.03 -14.49 -6.50
CA ALA A 156 -6.87 -15.82 -7.08
C ALA A 156 -8.22 -16.55 -7.20
N GLU A 157 -9.04 -16.52 -6.15
CA GLU A 157 -10.39 -17.09 -6.10
C GLU A 157 -11.30 -16.45 -7.16
N ALA A 158 -11.31 -15.11 -7.24
CA ALA A 158 -12.09 -14.40 -8.25
C ALA A 158 -11.66 -14.72 -9.69
N MET A 159 -10.43 -15.20 -9.88
CA MET A 159 -9.85 -15.54 -11.19
C MET A 159 -10.01 -17.02 -11.57
N GLU A 160 -10.55 -17.88 -10.71
CA GLU A 160 -10.78 -19.29 -11.04
C GLU A 160 -11.72 -19.42 -12.26
N ASP A 161 -12.77 -18.59 -12.32
CA ASP A 161 -13.59 -18.43 -13.50
C ASP A 161 -13.18 -17.21 -14.33
N LYS A 162 -12.23 -17.42 -15.24
CA LYS A 162 -11.75 -16.39 -16.18
C LYS A 162 -12.85 -15.79 -17.07
N SER A 163 -14.03 -16.42 -17.15
CA SER A 163 -15.15 -15.91 -17.95
C SER A 163 -15.97 -14.85 -17.20
N ASP A 164 -15.88 -14.78 -15.86
CA ASP A 164 -16.56 -13.76 -15.04
C ASP A 164 -15.69 -12.52 -14.83
N LEU A 165 -15.41 -11.81 -15.93
CA LEU A 165 -14.74 -10.51 -15.91
C LEU A 165 -15.39 -9.50 -14.91
N PRO A 166 -16.73 -9.45 -14.77
CA PRO A 166 -17.36 -8.64 -13.72
C PRO A 166 -16.93 -8.99 -12.30
N ALA A 167 -16.81 -10.27 -11.93
CA ALA A 167 -16.35 -10.69 -10.60
C ALA A 167 -14.91 -10.26 -10.35
N ILE A 168 -14.01 -10.48 -11.32
CA ILE A 168 -12.61 -10.08 -11.23
C ILE A 168 -12.51 -8.56 -11.04
N ARG A 169 -13.25 -7.77 -11.84
CA ARG A 169 -13.28 -6.30 -11.71
C ARG A 169 -13.80 -5.84 -10.34
N ARG A 170 -14.83 -6.48 -9.79
CA ARG A 170 -15.35 -6.17 -8.45
C ARG A 170 -14.31 -6.47 -7.37
N ALA A 171 -13.58 -7.58 -7.48
CA ALA A 171 -12.50 -7.94 -6.55
C ALA A 171 -11.38 -6.90 -6.57
N PHE A 172 -10.97 -6.42 -7.76
CA PHE A 172 -10.04 -5.30 -7.90
C PHE A 172 -10.62 -4.02 -7.27
N GLN A 173 -11.78 -3.55 -7.72
CA GLN A 173 -12.34 -2.27 -7.26
C GLN A 173 -12.63 -2.20 -5.75
N LYS A 174 -12.89 -3.34 -5.10
CA LYS A 174 -13.19 -3.39 -3.66
C LYS A 174 -11.99 -2.99 -2.79
N ASN A 175 -10.79 -3.42 -3.17
CA ASN A 175 -9.59 -3.31 -2.33
C ASN A 175 -8.48 -2.50 -2.98
N TRP A 176 -8.56 -2.29 -4.29
CA TRP A 176 -7.53 -1.66 -5.09
C TRP A 176 -7.97 -0.29 -5.55
N ASN A 177 -7.09 0.68 -5.39
CA ASN A 177 -7.32 2.05 -5.82
C ASN A 177 -6.09 2.62 -6.50
N PHE A 178 -6.38 3.55 -7.40
CA PHE A 178 -5.38 4.43 -7.96
C PHE A 178 -4.94 5.45 -6.91
N LYS A 179 -3.63 5.67 -6.80
CA LYS A 179 -3.04 6.66 -5.91
C LYS A 179 -1.87 7.36 -6.57
N TRP A 180 -1.81 8.66 -6.33
CA TRP A 180 -0.65 9.48 -6.64
C TRP A 180 0.43 9.30 -5.59
N CYS A 181 1.69 9.30 -5.99
CA CYS A 181 2.81 9.28 -5.07
C CYS A 181 3.87 10.33 -5.39
N LEU A 182 4.41 10.97 -4.36
CA LEU A 182 5.66 11.70 -4.44
C LEU A 182 6.80 10.72 -4.19
N LEU A 183 7.83 10.80 -5.01
CA LEU A 183 9.03 9.99 -4.87
C LEU A 183 10.09 10.81 -4.13
N LYS A 184 10.85 10.13 -3.28
CA LYS A 184 11.94 10.76 -2.51
C LYS A 184 12.90 11.56 -3.39
N ASP A 185 13.45 10.92 -4.41
CA ASP A 185 14.49 11.46 -5.28
C ASP A 185 14.49 10.77 -6.65
N THR A 186 15.40 11.20 -7.53
CA THR A 186 15.61 10.58 -8.86
C THR A 186 15.93 9.09 -8.76
N LYS A 187 16.62 8.66 -7.71
CA LYS A 187 16.96 7.24 -7.52
C LYS A 187 15.71 6.41 -7.22
N ALA A 188 14.83 6.89 -6.33
CA ALA A 188 13.55 6.24 -6.05
C ALA A 188 12.69 6.15 -7.32
N ASN A 189 12.76 7.16 -8.18
CA ASN A 189 12.13 7.13 -9.51
C ASN A 189 12.73 6.06 -10.43
N GLU A 190 14.06 6.02 -10.57
CA GLU A 190 14.73 4.99 -11.36
C GLU A 190 14.43 3.57 -10.85
N ASP A 191 14.42 3.39 -9.53
CA ASP A 191 14.14 2.10 -8.91
C ASP A 191 12.65 1.71 -9.06
N GLN A 192 11.72 2.67 -9.00
CA GLN A 192 10.32 2.43 -9.32
C GLN A 192 10.15 2.02 -10.79
N MET A 193 10.87 2.68 -11.70
CA MET A 193 10.88 2.39 -13.13
C MET A 193 11.33 0.96 -13.44
N GLN A 194 12.27 0.39 -12.68
CA GLN A 194 12.72 -0.99 -12.86
C GLN A 194 11.63 -2.04 -12.62
N GLY A 195 10.53 -1.71 -11.92
CA GLY A 195 9.40 -2.60 -11.73
C GLY A 195 8.10 -2.13 -12.38
N VAL A 196 8.15 -1.13 -13.26
CA VAL A 196 6.98 -0.72 -14.06
C VAL A 196 6.44 -1.92 -14.83
N GLY A 197 5.11 -2.04 -14.86
CA GLY A 197 4.44 -3.16 -15.53
C GLY A 197 4.35 -4.44 -14.68
N GLY A 198 5.15 -4.55 -13.61
CA GLY A 198 5.12 -5.68 -12.68
C GLY A 198 4.58 -5.33 -11.30
N TRP A 199 4.42 -6.37 -10.47
CA TRP A 199 4.00 -6.22 -9.09
C TRP A 199 5.12 -5.72 -8.19
N GLN A 200 4.74 -4.85 -7.28
CA GLN A 200 5.63 -4.13 -6.38
C GLN A 200 5.03 -4.02 -4.99
N ILE A 201 5.88 -4.08 -3.97
CA ILE A 201 5.51 -3.74 -2.60
C ILE A 201 6.21 -2.44 -2.22
N TYR A 202 5.41 -1.47 -1.79
CA TYR A 202 5.81 -0.12 -1.45
C TYR A 202 5.90 0.05 0.06
N GLU A 203 6.86 0.86 0.47
CA GLU A 203 7.04 1.36 1.83
C GLU A 203 7.21 2.87 1.78
N GLY A 204 6.50 3.56 2.66
CA GLY A 204 6.62 5.01 2.80
C GLY A 204 5.59 5.58 3.75
N LEU A 205 4.99 6.71 3.37
CA LEU A 205 4.05 7.45 4.20
C LEU A 205 2.74 7.70 3.44
N VAL A 206 1.61 7.71 4.13
CA VAL A 206 0.29 7.95 3.51
C VAL A 206 -0.25 9.34 3.85
N GLY A 207 -0.74 10.02 2.83
CA GLY A 207 -1.53 11.23 2.95
C GLY A 207 -2.98 10.99 2.55
N LEU A 208 -3.81 11.99 2.77
CA LEU A 208 -5.23 11.95 2.46
C LEU A 208 -5.44 11.63 0.97
N ASP A 209 -4.78 12.38 0.09
CA ASP A 209 -5.00 12.29 -1.36
C ASP A 209 -3.84 11.66 -2.13
N ASN A 210 -2.62 11.67 -1.58
CA ASN A 210 -1.45 11.05 -2.17
C ASN A 210 -0.66 10.21 -1.14
N CYS A 211 0.45 9.65 -1.55
CA CYS A 211 1.42 9.02 -0.66
C CYS A 211 2.84 9.48 -0.99
N TYR A 212 3.78 9.16 -0.11
CA TYR A 212 5.19 9.36 -0.32
C TYR A 212 5.89 8.01 -0.33
N ILE A 213 6.67 7.73 -1.36
CA ILE A 213 7.48 6.51 -1.47
C ILE A 213 8.90 6.87 -1.04
N GLU A 214 9.31 6.31 0.11
CA GLU A 214 10.60 6.63 0.73
C GLU A 214 11.74 5.81 0.12
N GLN A 215 11.45 4.60 -0.34
CA GLN A 215 12.45 3.63 -0.77
C GLN A 215 12.05 2.95 -2.07
N SER A 216 13.06 2.40 -2.74
CA SER A 216 12.92 1.50 -3.87
C SER A 216 11.90 0.39 -3.55
N PRO A 217 10.88 0.19 -4.39
CA PRO A 217 9.91 -0.85 -4.14
C PRO A 217 10.55 -2.24 -4.21
N ILE A 218 10.03 -3.16 -3.40
CA ILE A 218 10.29 -4.58 -3.61
C ILE A 218 9.59 -4.97 -4.91
N ILE A 219 10.25 -5.74 -5.77
CA ILE A 219 9.77 -6.10 -7.10
C ILE A 219 9.79 -7.62 -7.22
N ARG A 220 9.20 -8.15 -8.30
CA ARG A 220 9.09 -9.59 -8.54
C ARG A 220 10.38 -10.39 -8.27
N LYS A 221 11.55 -9.92 -8.75
CA LYS A 221 12.84 -10.60 -8.54
C LYS A 221 13.19 -10.83 -7.06
N HIS A 222 12.78 -9.93 -6.17
CA HIS A 222 13.02 -10.04 -4.73
C HIS A 222 12.08 -11.08 -4.09
N LEU A 223 10.82 -11.14 -4.55
CA LEU A 223 9.86 -12.16 -4.14
C LEU A 223 10.32 -13.55 -4.57
N ASP A 224 10.77 -13.70 -5.81
CA ASP A 224 11.29 -14.98 -6.33
C ASP A 224 12.52 -15.43 -5.54
N ALA A 225 13.50 -14.54 -5.33
CA ALA A 225 14.68 -14.84 -4.55
C ALA A 225 14.35 -15.24 -3.10
N PHE A 226 13.33 -14.62 -2.50
CA PHE A 226 12.85 -15.00 -1.18
C PHE A 226 12.20 -16.39 -1.19
N MET A 227 11.31 -16.68 -2.15
CA MET A 227 10.64 -17.97 -2.26
C MET A 227 11.62 -19.10 -2.56
N ASP A 228 12.62 -18.86 -3.38
CA ASP A 228 13.66 -19.85 -3.69
C ASP A 228 14.60 -20.08 -2.49
N ALA A 229 14.78 -19.07 -1.63
CA ALA A 229 15.49 -19.20 -0.36
C ALA A 229 14.62 -19.79 0.76
N ALA A 230 13.30 -19.86 0.57
CA ALA A 230 12.37 -20.48 1.51
C ALA A 230 12.66 -21.98 1.53
N GLY A 231 13.10 -22.46 2.68
CA GLY A 231 13.40 -23.87 2.90
C GLY A 231 12.85 -24.32 4.24
N PRO A 232 12.69 -25.63 4.45
CA PRO A 232 12.24 -26.16 5.72
C PRO A 232 13.27 -25.84 6.82
N GLY A 233 12.80 -25.73 8.05
CA GLY A 233 13.66 -25.53 9.21
C GLY A 233 12.91 -25.20 10.49
N GLY A 234 13.67 -24.81 11.52
CA GLY A 234 13.14 -24.16 12.72
C GLY A 234 12.49 -25.06 13.76
N GLY A 235 12.47 -24.57 15.00
CA GLY A 235 11.59 -25.06 16.04
C GLY A 235 10.20 -24.40 15.97
N THR A 236 9.34 -24.77 16.92
CA THR A 236 8.03 -24.15 17.14
C THR A 236 8.12 -23.32 18.42
N PRO A 237 8.37 -22.00 18.33
CA PRO A 237 8.52 -21.17 19.52
C PRO A 237 7.17 -21.00 20.25
N GLU A 238 7.20 -20.88 21.58
CA GLU A 238 6.02 -20.54 22.39
C GLU A 238 5.64 -19.07 22.21
N LYS A 239 5.03 -18.76 21.05
CA LYS A 239 4.66 -17.41 20.64
C LYS A 239 3.31 -17.42 19.94
N GLU A 240 2.47 -16.46 20.30
CA GLU A 240 1.13 -16.30 19.73
C GLU A 240 1.04 -15.07 18.81
N GLY A 241 -0.06 -14.99 18.06
CA GLY A 241 -0.43 -13.80 17.29
C GLY A 241 -0.42 -14.01 15.78
N GLN A 242 -0.88 -13.00 15.05
CA GLN A 242 -0.94 -13.03 13.59
C GLN A 242 0.44 -13.25 12.98
N ALA A 243 0.47 -14.03 11.91
CA ALA A 243 1.68 -14.37 11.21
C ALA A 243 1.40 -14.65 9.73
N LEU A 244 2.39 -14.33 8.92
CA LEU A 244 2.52 -14.70 7.52
C LEU A 244 3.64 -15.73 7.40
N MET A 245 3.40 -16.80 6.66
CA MET A 245 4.38 -17.84 6.42
C MET A 245 4.54 -18.12 4.93
N CYS A 246 5.76 -18.39 4.47
CA CYS A 246 6.01 -19.01 3.17
C CYS A 246 6.64 -20.38 3.43
N ALA A 247 5.90 -21.45 3.19
CA ALA A 247 6.24 -22.76 3.75
C ALA A 247 5.93 -23.91 2.80
N THR A 248 6.75 -24.96 2.87
CA THR A 248 6.42 -26.24 2.26
C THR A 248 5.47 -27.01 3.16
N ILE A 249 4.37 -27.52 2.59
CA ILE A 249 3.36 -28.27 3.32
C ILE A 249 3.61 -29.77 3.22
N ARG A 250 3.54 -30.48 4.35
CA ARG A 250 3.67 -31.93 4.42
C ARG A 250 2.48 -32.54 5.14
N ALA A 251 1.86 -33.53 4.50
CA ALA A 251 0.80 -34.32 5.13
C ALA A 251 1.38 -35.54 5.85
N SER A 252 0.81 -35.85 7.01
CA SER A 252 0.95 -37.16 7.66
C SER A 252 -0.34 -37.93 7.47
N ARG A 253 -0.21 -39.25 7.24
CA ARG A 253 -1.33 -40.12 6.88
C ARG A 253 -1.45 -41.29 7.85
N ASP A 254 -2.68 -41.75 8.07
CA ASP A 254 -2.92 -43.02 8.77
C ASP A 254 -2.64 -44.24 7.87
N GLU A 255 -2.79 -45.44 8.42
CA GLU A 255 -2.59 -46.72 7.71
C GLU A 255 -3.53 -46.90 6.50
N ARG A 256 -4.64 -46.16 6.45
CA ARG A 256 -5.61 -46.18 5.36
C ARG A 256 -5.34 -45.10 4.31
N GLY A 257 -4.26 -44.33 4.47
CA GLY A 257 -3.86 -43.25 3.58
C GLY A 257 -4.63 -41.94 3.78
N LYS A 258 -5.47 -41.82 4.82
CA LYS A 258 -6.19 -40.57 5.11
C LYS A 258 -5.23 -39.56 5.74
N ILE A 259 -5.30 -38.30 5.32
CA ILE A 259 -4.53 -37.21 5.95
C ILE A 259 -5.06 -36.98 7.38
N ILE A 260 -4.17 -37.08 8.37
CA ILE A 260 -4.47 -36.88 9.79
C ILE A 260 -3.87 -35.59 10.36
N SER A 261 -2.83 -35.05 9.72
CA SER A 261 -2.24 -33.76 10.10
C SER A 261 -1.47 -33.14 8.95
N LEU A 262 -1.44 -31.82 8.89
CA LEU A 262 -0.57 -31.05 8.00
C LEU A 262 0.47 -30.30 8.81
N THR A 263 1.68 -30.21 8.27
CA THR A 263 2.79 -29.42 8.84
C THR A 263 3.29 -28.44 7.79
N ALA A 264 3.39 -27.16 8.18
CA ALA A 264 4.04 -26.12 7.40
C ALA A 264 5.45 -25.88 7.94
N SER A 265 6.45 -25.86 7.06
CA SER A 265 7.84 -25.56 7.43
C SER A 265 8.46 -24.54 6.47
N GLY A 266 8.96 -23.42 7.02
CA GLY A 266 9.45 -22.30 6.23
C GLY A 266 9.56 -20.99 7.00
N PRO A 267 10.01 -19.90 6.34
CA PRO A 267 10.06 -18.57 6.92
C PRO A 267 8.71 -18.05 7.43
N LEU A 268 8.70 -17.46 8.63
CA LEU A 268 7.52 -16.88 9.29
C LEU A 268 7.81 -15.46 9.79
N TYR A 269 6.84 -14.56 9.60
CA TYR A 269 6.91 -13.17 10.04
C TYR A 269 5.61 -12.73 10.69
N ASP A 270 5.70 -11.92 11.75
CA ASP A 270 4.55 -11.38 12.49
C ASP A 270 4.40 -9.86 12.34
N SER A 271 5.19 -9.26 11.45
CA SER A 271 5.13 -7.83 11.16
C SER A 271 5.50 -7.56 9.70
N LEU A 272 4.85 -6.56 9.10
CA LEU A 272 5.18 -6.09 7.74
C LEU A 272 6.63 -5.61 7.63
N PRO A 273 7.18 -4.78 8.54
CA PRO A 273 8.57 -4.33 8.43
C PRO A 273 9.57 -5.51 8.39
N GLY A 274 9.41 -6.49 9.28
CA GLY A 274 10.27 -7.68 9.31
C GLY A 274 10.15 -8.51 8.03
N PHE A 275 8.93 -8.69 7.54
CA PHE A 275 8.69 -9.37 6.27
C PHE A 275 9.34 -8.65 5.08
N LEU A 276 9.13 -7.33 4.93
CA LEU A 276 9.69 -6.57 3.82
C LEU A 276 11.22 -6.51 3.86
N GLN A 277 11.81 -6.47 5.06
CA GLN A 277 13.26 -6.57 5.21
C GLN A 277 13.79 -7.92 4.70
N ALA A 278 13.11 -9.02 5.01
CA ALA A 278 13.49 -10.35 4.53
C ALA A 278 13.32 -10.50 3.01
N LEU A 279 12.32 -9.86 2.40
CA LEU A 279 12.18 -9.82 0.94
C LEU A 279 13.37 -9.10 0.27
N LYS A 280 13.85 -8.00 0.85
CA LYS A 280 15.00 -7.25 0.34
C LYS A 280 16.31 -8.03 0.50
N ASN A 281 16.43 -8.82 1.56
CA ASN A 281 17.62 -9.63 1.84
C ASN A 281 17.23 -11.00 2.42
N PRO A 282 17.09 -12.04 1.59
CA PRO A 282 16.65 -13.36 2.04
C PRO A 282 17.76 -14.20 2.72
N THR A 283 18.84 -13.57 3.20
CA THR A 283 19.88 -14.26 3.97
C THR A 283 19.45 -14.42 5.43
N GLY A 284 19.61 -15.63 5.98
CA GLY A 284 19.30 -15.88 7.40
C GLY A 284 17.81 -15.84 7.76
N LEU A 285 16.93 -16.29 6.85
CA LEU A 285 15.48 -16.34 7.07
C LEU A 285 15.11 -17.02 8.41
N HIS A 286 14.18 -16.41 9.16
CA HIS A 286 13.65 -17.00 10.38
C HIS A 286 12.65 -18.11 10.04
N ARG A 287 13.14 -19.34 9.99
CA ARG A 287 12.35 -20.52 9.65
C ARG A 287 11.76 -21.13 10.90
N GLU A 288 10.49 -21.50 10.82
CA GLU A 288 9.73 -22.17 11.87
C GLU A 288 9.00 -23.39 11.26
N THR A 289 8.56 -24.31 12.12
CA THR A 289 7.72 -25.44 11.72
C THR A 289 6.47 -25.48 12.60
N TRP A 290 5.30 -25.61 11.99
CA TRP A 290 4.01 -25.58 12.68
C TRP A 290 3.05 -26.65 12.18
N ARG A 291 2.30 -27.27 13.09
CA ARG A 291 1.09 -28.02 12.73
C ARG A 291 0.04 -27.03 12.23
N LEU A 292 -0.58 -27.31 11.09
CA LEU A 292 -1.65 -26.48 10.56
C LEU A 292 -3.02 -26.97 11.07
N GLU A 293 -3.89 -26.02 11.39
CA GLU A 293 -5.31 -26.24 11.69
C GLU A 293 -6.18 -25.33 10.82
N GLY A 294 -7.45 -25.68 10.64
CA GLY A 294 -8.41 -24.87 9.89
C GLY A 294 -8.43 -25.13 8.39
N TRP A 295 -8.07 -26.33 7.95
CA TRP A 295 -8.06 -26.77 6.55
C TRP A 295 -9.07 -27.90 6.31
N SER A 296 -9.57 -27.99 5.08
CA SER A 296 -10.40 -29.07 4.56
C SER A 296 -9.58 -30.12 3.81
N GLU A 297 -10.16 -31.30 3.55
CA GLU A 297 -9.47 -32.38 2.83
C GLU A 297 -9.08 -31.98 1.38
N ALA A 298 -9.87 -31.11 0.74
CA ALA A 298 -9.56 -30.62 -0.60
C ALA A 298 -8.34 -29.69 -0.58
N GLU A 299 -8.34 -28.69 0.30
CA GLU A 299 -7.22 -27.75 0.47
C GLU A 299 -5.94 -28.49 0.90
N ALA A 300 -6.07 -29.51 1.77
CA ALA A 300 -4.94 -30.33 2.18
C ALA A 300 -4.27 -31.06 1.01
N LYS A 301 -5.07 -31.61 0.08
CA LYS A 301 -4.56 -32.29 -1.13
C LYS A 301 -3.92 -31.32 -2.10
N GLU A 302 -4.46 -30.12 -2.20
CA GLU A 302 -3.90 -29.07 -3.07
C GLU A 302 -2.57 -28.56 -2.55
N MET A 303 -2.48 -28.28 -1.25
CA MET A 303 -1.27 -27.75 -0.62
C MET A 303 -0.15 -28.78 -0.48
N GLU A 304 -0.47 -30.08 -0.36
CA GLU A 304 0.52 -31.13 -0.04
C GLU A 304 1.70 -31.14 -1.02
N GLY A 305 2.91 -31.04 -0.47
CA GLY A 305 4.17 -31.05 -1.23
C GLY A 305 4.48 -29.72 -1.92
N GLN A 306 3.59 -28.73 -1.85
CA GLN A 306 3.78 -27.44 -2.48
C GLN A 306 4.41 -26.41 -1.54
N LEU A 307 5.03 -25.39 -2.14
CA LEU A 307 5.40 -24.15 -1.46
C LEU A 307 4.18 -23.23 -1.48
N CYS A 308 3.71 -22.85 -0.29
CA CYS A 308 2.53 -22.02 -0.13
C CYS A 308 2.86 -20.75 0.65
N TRP A 309 2.22 -19.66 0.29
CA TRP A 309 2.04 -18.52 1.18
C TRP A 309 0.82 -18.76 2.07
N LEU A 310 0.95 -18.55 3.37
CA LEU A 310 -0.09 -18.79 4.36
C LEU A 310 -0.33 -17.53 5.19
N SER A 311 -1.57 -17.09 5.33
CA SER A 311 -1.97 -16.14 6.39
C SER A 311 -2.64 -16.88 7.53
N GLY A 312 -2.48 -16.37 8.74
CA GLY A 312 -3.12 -16.98 9.91
C GLY A 312 -2.62 -16.43 11.22
N SER A 313 -2.60 -17.29 12.22
CA SER A 313 -2.07 -16.95 13.54
C SER A 313 -1.46 -18.16 14.24
N ARG A 314 -0.40 -17.92 15.01
CA ARG A 314 0.15 -18.88 15.95
C ARG A 314 -0.75 -18.94 17.19
N GLN A 315 -1.07 -20.14 17.64
CA GLN A 315 -1.92 -20.41 18.80
C GLN A 315 -1.15 -21.28 19.80
N CYS A 316 -1.17 -20.92 21.08
CA CYS A 316 -0.60 -21.71 22.17
C CYS A 316 -1.72 -22.06 23.16
N VAL A 317 -1.99 -23.35 23.33
CA VAL A 317 -3.02 -23.82 24.25
C VAL A 317 -2.38 -24.15 25.59
N TYR A 318 -2.88 -23.55 26.66
CA TYR A 318 -2.38 -23.76 28.02
C TYR A 318 -3.46 -24.39 28.90
N GLU A 319 -3.07 -25.39 29.68
CA GLU A 319 -3.90 -25.94 30.76
C GLU A 319 -3.29 -25.63 32.13
N THR A 320 -4.12 -25.62 33.17
CA THR A 320 -3.65 -25.44 34.54
C THR A 320 -3.45 -26.81 35.17
N ASN A 321 -2.23 -27.12 35.57
CA ASN A 321 -1.94 -28.39 36.25
C ASN A 321 -2.49 -28.42 37.69
N GLU A 322 -2.43 -29.59 38.33
CA GLU A 322 -2.85 -29.80 39.73
C GLU A 322 -2.15 -28.88 40.75
N LYS A 323 -1.03 -28.26 40.36
CA LYS A 323 -0.27 -27.30 41.18
C LYS A 323 -0.63 -25.84 40.88
N GLY A 324 -1.66 -25.57 40.08
CA GLY A 324 -2.10 -24.23 39.71
C GLY A 324 -1.20 -23.52 38.69
N LYS A 325 -0.23 -24.22 38.07
CA LYS A 325 0.68 -23.64 37.06
C LYS A 325 0.12 -23.86 35.66
N LYS A 326 0.12 -22.81 34.84
CA LYS A 326 -0.15 -22.92 33.39
C LYS A 326 0.98 -23.69 32.71
N VAL A 327 0.62 -24.73 31.98
CA VAL A 327 1.50 -25.59 31.20
C VAL A 327 0.98 -25.58 29.77
N LEU A 328 1.89 -25.36 28.83
CA LEU A 328 1.57 -25.48 27.41
C LEU A 328 1.25 -26.95 27.09
N VAL A 329 0.10 -27.19 26.48
CA VAL A 329 -0.36 -28.54 26.11
C VAL A 329 -0.46 -28.74 24.60
N ASP A 330 -0.61 -27.66 23.82
CA ASP A 330 -0.70 -27.74 22.37
C ASP A 330 -0.25 -26.45 21.69
N GLN A 331 0.24 -26.57 20.45
CA GLN A 331 0.65 -25.46 19.60
C GLN A 331 0.36 -25.75 18.14
N TYR A 332 -0.22 -24.77 17.45
CA TYR A 332 -0.54 -24.88 16.05
C TYR A 332 -0.64 -23.51 15.38
N TYR A 333 -0.61 -23.52 14.06
CA TYR A 333 -0.87 -22.37 13.21
C TYR A 333 -2.30 -22.49 12.68
N ALA A 334 -3.18 -21.59 13.13
CA ALA A 334 -4.55 -21.48 12.66
C ALA A 334 -4.55 -20.81 11.28
N LEU A 335 -4.73 -21.59 10.22
CA LEU A 335 -4.78 -21.13 8.84
C LEU A 335 -6.02 -20.26 8.62
N SER A 336 -5.84 -19.15 7.92
CA SER A 336 -6.93 -18.27 7.49
C SER A 336 -7.10 -18.31 5.97
N ASN A 337 -6.04 -18.05 5.22
CA ASN A 337 -5.99 -18.23 3.76
C ASN A 337 -4.64 -18.80 3.34
N TYR A 338 -4.59 -19.32 2.12
CA TYR A 338 -3.35 -19.73 1.48
C TYR A 338 -3.32 -19.34 -0.01
N LEU A 339 -2.13 -19.39 -0.57
CA LEU A 339 -1.86 -19.39 -2.01
C LEU A 339 -0.78 -20.41 -2.29
N THR A 340 -1.01 -21.29 -3.23
CA THR A 340 0.10 -22.08 -3.79
C THR A 340 1.06 -21.16 -4.56
N ARG A 341 2.29 -21.62 -4.84
CA ARG A 341 3.22 -20.89 -5.71
C ARG A 341 2.58 -20.61 -7.09
N ASP A 342 1.85 -21.58 -7.63
CA ASP A 342 1.20 -21.45 -8.93
C ASP A 342 0.06 -20.42 -8.88
N ASP A 343 -0.75 -20.40 -7.82
CA ASP A 343 -1.81 -19.39 -7.65
C ASP A 343 -1.23 -17.99 -7.46
N PHE A 344 -0.16 -17.89 -6.68
CA PHE A 344 0.57 -16.64 -6.50
C PHE A 344 1.09 -16.11 -7.84
N ASP A 345 1.77 -16.96 -8.62
CA ASP A 345 2.32 -16.59 -9.92
C ASP A 345 1.23 -16.19 -10.91
N ARG A 346 0.15 -16.99 -11.00
CA ARG A 346 -1.02 -16.70 -11.83
C ARG A 346 -1.66 -15.37 -11.47
N THR A 347 -1.82 -15.08 -10.18
CA THR A 347 -2.43 -13.83 -9.69
C THR A 347 -1.58 -12.63 -10.06
N LEU A 348 -0.26 -12.76 -9.93
CA LEU A 348 0.66 -11.70 -10.30
C LEU A 348 0.66 -11.47 -11.82
N ASP A 349 0.61 -12.52 -12.63
CA ASP A 349 0.58 -12.38 -14.09
C ASP A 349 -0.72 -11.73 -14.59
N ALA A 350 -1.87 -12.10 -14.03
CA ALA A 350 -3.17 -11.55 -14.43
C ALA A 350 -3.31 -10.06 -14.11
N GLY A 351 -2.66 -9.55 -13.05
CA GLY A 351 -2.59 -8.12 -12.80
C GLY A 351 -2.06 -7.31 -14.00
N ARG A 352 -1.30 -7.94 -14.92
CA ARG A 352 -0.90 -7.31 -16.18
C ARG A 352 -2.06 -7.00 -17.11
N GLU A 353 -3.07 -7.86 -17.14
CA GLU A 353 -4.23 -7.76 -18.03
C GLU A 353 -5.28 -6.80 -17.48
N PHE A 354 -5.40 -6.70 -16.15
CA PHE A 354 -6.45 -5.90 -15.50
C PHE A 354 -6.02 -4.48 -15.11
N ILE A 355 -4.72 -4.21 -15.01
CA ILE A 355 -4.17 -2.91 -14.62
C ILE A 355 -3.26 -2.40 -15.75
N GLY A 356 -3.79 -1.62 -16.71
CA GLY A 356 -3.04 -1.14 -17.89
C GLY A 356 -3.86 -0.22 -18.82
N GLU A 357 -3.27 0.29 -19.92
CA GLU A 357 -3.93 1.17 -20.91
C GLU A 357 -5.03 0.42 -21.70
N GLY A 358 -6.17 0.19 -21.05
CA GLY A 358 -7.32 -0.57 -21.55
C GLY A 358 -8.02 -1.42 -20.48
N GLY A 359 -7.43 -1.56 -19.28
CA GLY A 359 -8.00 -2.23 -18.13
C GLY A 359 -7.97 -1.31 -16.90
N VAL A 360 -9.17 -0.94 -16.44
CA VAL A 360 -9.53 0.06 -15.39
C VAL A 360 -8.87 1.43 -15.56
#